data_AF-A0A1H9NLG2-F1
#
_entry.id   AF-A0A1H9NLG2-F1
#
_cell.length_a   1.000
_cell.length_b   1.000
_cell.length_c   1.000
_cell.angle_alpha   90.00
_cell.angle_beta   90.00
_cell.angle_gamma   90.00
#
_symmetry.space_group_name_H-M   'P 1'
#
loop_
_entity.id
_entity.type
_entity.pdbx_description
1 polymer ?
#
loop_
_entity_poly.entity_id
_entity_poly.type
_entity_poly.pdbx_seq_one_letter_code
_entity_poly.pdbx_strand_id
1 'polypeptide(L)'
;MKRTRRTVLRDVSLLTAALAGAGTVAADDVPAWDAETVYTSGDRVVHDGSVWEAQWWTRGDEPGSREWGPWERVEDVPEEPTPPEGPTASIAVSETPVAPTESIVFDAADSTGEIDAYEWDFGDGTEAAGDVVEHAYDEAGEYGVELVVTDTDGRTDAATTTVSIEERDADPDDITADTTIVEFYEDYDERYVPELFDIWMPDDASDYGADTDAIRNNVDDGSLEFGSLGTQALPWVQQFDDAGLPRHASSQLLPWLSVLPEETETPTFQGSGRSVAWDQTAGPTAATNDPSTFVQSQWPTDAIGEADEEVAERDAVHNQPQHRDDWDSHFSLPDEILYNHDNQLLDTIANDVHPVTGDPLGGDGFTANAPMDVTAEVHADGWSGHQVLVFENTGPVPYHLDGAVIWWVGPSKYGNTMSAGHYNNEQRPEPGVGHPQRDIIEVVLDDEHMPDRYEGEDVDLSAFAVRLAFHDSPYMFRTAYPGQYWSLEIRTGDNLGGRYQGDDDRQRLVDTMVDTCHVELRRDLDIERNTELVETIELTNRVAN
;
A
#
# COMPACT_ATOMS: atom_id res chain seq x y z
N MET A 1 65.73 18.65 51.37
CA MET A 1 64.79 18.91 52.48
C MET A 1 63.39 18.84 51.91
N LYS A 2 62.48 18.04 52.49
CA LYS A 2 61.07 18.04 52.06
C LYS A 2 60.46 19.40 52.40
N ARG A 3 59.97 20.16 51.40
CA ARG A 3 59.22 21.40 51.64
C ARG A 3 57.97 21.03 52.45
N THR A 4 57.73 21.73 53.55
CA THR A 4 56.47 21.57 54.29
C THR A 4 55.39 22.42 53.63
N ARG A 5 54.11 22.03 53.71
CA ARG A 5 53.00 22.81 53.11
C ARG A 5 53.01 24.28 53.54
N ARG A 6 53.37 24.56 54.79
CA ARG A 6 53.50 25.93 55.30
C ARG A 6 54.69 26.69 54.73
N THR A 7 55.75 26.00 54.32
CA THR A 7 56.85 26.60 53.54
C THR A 7 56.38 26.93 52.12
N VAL A 8 55.60 26.05 51.49
CA VAL A 8 55.03 26.29 50.14
C VAL A 8 54.08 27.49 50.15
N LEU A 9 53.12 27.53 51.08
CA LEU A 9 52.19 28.66 51.21
C LEU A 9 52.94 29.99 51.43
N ARG A 10 53.95 30.00 52.30
CA ARG A 10 54.80 31.19 52.51
C ARG A 10 55.58 31.61 51.28
N ASP A 11 56.17 30.66 50.56
CA ASP A 11 56.94 30.93 49.34
C ASP A 11 56.02 31.54 48.26
N VAL A 12 54.80 31.02 48.12
CA VAL A 12 53.75 31.56 47.24
C VAL A 12 53.35 32.97 47.66
N SER A 13 53.00 33.20 48.93
CA SER A 13 52.61 34.54 49.41
C SER A 13 53.74 35.58 49.29
N LEU A 14 55.00 35.17 49.48
CA LEU A 14 56.16 36.06 49.32
C LEU A 14 56.44 36.41 47.87
N LEU A 15 56.24 35.48 46.93
CA LEU A 15 56.33 35.75 45.49
C LEU A 15 55.31 36.83 45.10
N THR A 16 54.07 36.73 45.59
CA THR A 16 52.99 37.68 45.31
C THR A 16 53.28 39.07 45.89
N ALA A 17 53.81 39.15 47.12
CA ALA A 17 54.17 40.43 47.74
C ALA A 17 55.35 41.14 47.05
N ALA A 18 56.27 40.40 46.43
CA ALA A 18 57.38 40.95 45.65
C ALA A 18 56.96 41.42 44.24
N LEU A 19 55.82 40.93 43.72
CA LEU A 19 55.30 41.18 42.38
C LEU A 19 54.19 42.25 42.31
N ALA A 20 54.10 43.13 43.32
CA ALA A 20 53.16 44.26 43.32
C ALA A 20 53.29 45.23 42.11
N GLY A 21 54.23 44.97 41.19
CA GLY A 21 54.16 45.39 39.79
C GLY A 21 54.28 44.20 38.82
N ALA A 22 53.15 43.75 38.28
CA ALA A 22 52.98 43.06 36.99
C ALA A 22 53.53 41.63 36.80
N GLY A 23 53.29 40.69 37.73
CA GLY A 23 53.37 39.26 37.41
C GLY A 23 52.39 38.41 38.23
N THR A 24 51.55 37.64 37.56
CA THR A 24 50.71 36.60 38.17
C THR A 24 51.56 35.36 38.48
N VAL A 25 51.30 34.73 39.62
CA VAL A 25 51.89 33.41 39.94
C VAL A 25 51.03 32.39 39.18
N ALA A 26 51.64 31.52 38.38
CA ALA A 26 50.91 30.49 37.64
C ALA A 26 50.15 29.56 38.60
N ALA A 27 48.93 29.15 38.24
CA ALA A 27 48.06 28.31 39.07
C ALA A 27 48.72 26.99 39.52
N ASP A 28 49.63 26.44 38.72
CA ASP A 28 50.36 25.19 39.01
C ASP A 28 51.25 25.25 40.27
N ASP A 29 51.67 26.45 40.70
CA ASP A 29 52.49 26.65 41.89
C ASP A 29 51.65 26.88 43.17
N VAL A 30 50.33 26.98 43.04
CA VAL A 30 49.39 27.20 44.13
C VAL A 30 48.83 25.85 44.60
N PRO A 31 48.99 25.46 45.88
CA PRO A 31 48.52 24.16 46.34
C PRO A 31 46.98 24.08 46.38
N ALA A 32 46.42 22.89 46.19
CA ALA A 32 44.99 22.67 46.43
C ALA A 32 44.57 23.03 47.88
N TRP A 33 43.32 23.45 48.08
CA TRP A 33 42.77 23.70 49.41
C TRP A 33 42.69 22.40 50.24
N ASP A 34 42.80 22.53 51.56
CA ASP A 34 42.72 21.42 52.51
C ASP A 34 42.14 21.89 53.84
N ALA A 35 41.06 21.23 54.24
CA ALA A 35 40.27 21.58 55.41
C ALA A 35 41.05 21.53 56.73
N GLU A 36 42.08 20.70 56.83
CA GLU A 36 42.86 20.54 58.07
C GLU A 36 43.97 21.59 58.21
N THR A 37 44.28 22.30 57.13
CA THR A 37 45.36 23.29 57.06
C THR A 37 44.91 24.64 57.61
N VAL A 38 45.78 25.29 58.39
CA VAL A 38 45.56 26.66 58.88
C VAL A 38 46.15 27.65 57.88
N TYR A 39 45.28 28.50 57.35
CA TYR A 39 45.61 29.59 56.42
C TYR A 39 45.58 30.94 57.13
N THR A 40 46.37 31.87 56.63
CA THR A 40 46.49 33.25 57.10
C THR A 40 46.40 34.21 55.92
N SER A 41 46.18 35.50 56.21
CA SER A 41 46.02 36.55 55.20
C SER A 41 47.13 36.48 54.13
N GLY A 42 46.73 36.38 52.86
CA GLY A 42 47.61 36.26 51.69
C GLY A 42 48.01 34.83 51.29
N ASP A 43 47.59 33.80 52.01
CA ASP A 43 47.78 32.40 51.58
C ASP A 43 46.80 32.09 50.42
N ARG A 44 47.30 31.48 49.34
CA ARG A 44 46.50 31.11 48.17
C ARG A 44 46.32 29.60 48.02
N VAL A 45 45.17 29.19 47.50
CA VAL A 45 44.83 27.80 47.21
C VAL A 45 44.07 27.68 45.90
N VAL A 46 44.19 26.53 45.23
CA VAL A 46 43.29 26.15 44.13
C VAL A 46 42.10 25.38 44.71
N HIS A 47 40.89 25.79 44.36
CA HIS A 47 39.65 25.08 44.68
C HIS A 47 38.58 25.40 43.64
N ASP A 48 37.93 24.35 43.12
CA ASP A 48 36.84 24.42 42.14
C ASP A 48 37.19 25.28 40.90
N GLY A 49 38.31 24.92 40.25
CA GLY A 49 38.78 25.59 39.03
C GLY A 49 39.27 27.04 39.23
N SER A 50 39.32 27.55 40.46
CA SER A 50 39.70 28.94 40.74
C SER A 50 40.79 29.03 41.81
N VAL A 51 41.61 30.07 41.74
CA VAL A 51 42.55 30.45 42.80
C VAL A 51 41.84 31.35 43.80
N TRP A 52 41.93 30.99 45.08
CA TRP A 52 41.35 31.72 46.20
C TRP A 52 42.43 32.20 47.16
N GLU A 53 42.29 33.42 47.68
CA GLU A 53 43.19 34.03 48.66
C GLU A 53 42.51 34.19 50.01
N ALA A 54 43.14 33.70 51.08
CA ALA A 54 42.68 33.88 52.43
C ALA A 54 42.85 35.34 52.85
N GLN A 55 41.77 35.98 53.29
CA GLN A 55 41.77 37.38 53.72
C GLN A 55 42.23 37.52 55.19
N TRP A 56 41.93 36.52 56.02
CA TRP A 56 42.37 36.43 57.41
C TRP A 56 42.57 34.97 57.83
N TRP A 57 42.85 34.74 59.11
CA TRP A 57 43.04 33.40 59.66
C TRP A 57 41.81 32.53 59.41
N THR A 58 41.99 31.35 58.81
CA THR A 58 40.92 30.35 58.68
C THR A 58 41.46 28.92 58.74
N ARG A 59 40.59 27.99 59.14
CA ARG A 59 40.83 26.54 59.09
C ARG A 59 39.48 25.84 58.89
N GLY A 60 39.38 25.01 57.85
CA GLY A 60 38.18 24.23 57.56
C GLY A 60 37.04 24.98 56.88
N ASP A 61 37.12 26.31 56.72
CA ASP A 61 36.17 27.02 55.84
C ASP A 61 36.59 26.80 54.38
N GLU A 62 35.66 26.28 53.58
CA GLU A 62 35.86 25.97 52.16
C GLU A 62 35.75 27.25 51.29
N PRO A 63 36.70 27.51 50.36
CA PRO A 63 36.62 28.65 49.45
C PRO A 63 35.34 28.63 48.61
N GLY A 64 34.71 29.78 48.39
CA GLY A 64 33.46 29.89 47.62
C GLY A 64 32.19 29.42 48.34
N SER A 65 32.29 28.72 49.48
CA SER A 65 31.11 28.22 50.22
C SER A 65 30.18 29.30 50.79
N ARG A 66 30.67 30.55 50.93
CA ARG A 66 29.90 31.70 51.46
C ARG A 66 30.34 32.98 50.77
N GLU A 67 29.35 33.83 50.44
CA GLU A 67 29.55 35.13 49.77
C GLU A 67 30.44 36.09 50.58
N TRP A 68 30.38 36.02 51.91
CA TRP A 68 31.15 36.87 52.83
C TRP A 68 32.00 36.01 53.78
N GLY A 69 32.86 35.18 53.20
CA GLY A 69 33.74 34.24 53.90
C GLY A 69 35.19 34.72 54.01
N PRO A 70 36.09 33.89 54.57
CA PRO A 70 37.51 34.20 54.71
C PRO A 70 38.29 34.12 53.39
N TRP A 71 37.66 33.74 52.28
CA TRP A 71 38.29 33.53 50.97
C TRP A 71 37.77 34.53 49.95
N GLU A 72 38.68 35.14 49.20
CA GLU A 72 38.38 35.99 48.05
C GLU A 72 38.84 35.28 46.77
N ARG A 73 37.99 35.24 45.74
CA ARG A 73 38.34 34.66 44.44
C ARG A 73 39.30 35.61 43.72
N VAL A 74 40.45 35.11 43.29
CA VAL A 74 41.50 35.91 42.63
C VAL A 74 41.41 35.80 41.12
N GLU A 75 41.50 34.59 40.60
CA GLU A 75 41.49 34.31 39.16
C GLU A 75 41.00 32.89 38.90
N ASP A 76 40.52 32.68 37.68
CA ASP A 76 40.07 31.37 37.21
C ASP A 76 41.24 30.66 36.55
N VAL A 77 41.40 29.37 36.84
CA VAL A 77 42.36 28.52 36.16
C VAL A 77 41.76 28.19 34.78
N PRO A 78 42.37 28.60 33.66
CA PRO A 78 41.83 28.28 32.34
C PRO A 78 41.81 26.76 32.15
N GLU A 79 40.67 26.19 31.77
CA GLU A 79 40.57 24.77 31.40
C GLU A 79 41.37 24.51 30.11
N GLU A 80 42.19 23.47 30.11
CA GLU A 80 42.83 23.00 28.87
C GLU A 80 41.76 22.46 27.90
N PRO A 81 41.83 22.75 26.59
CA PRO A 81 40.87 22.20 25.63
C PRO A 81 41.03 20.67 25.54
N THR A 82 39.93 19.94 25.67
CA THR A 82 39.88 18.50 25.39
C THR A 82 40.12 18.25 23.90
N PRO A 83 40.98 17.28 23.51
CA PRO A 83 41.12 16.89 22.10
C PRO A 83 39.76 16.47 21.50
N PRO A 84 39.53 16.66 20.19
CA PRO A 84 38.32 16.16 19.54
C PRO A 84 38.24 14.64 19.69
N GLU A 85 37.05 14.13 20.02
CA GLU A 85 36.82 12.69 20.18
C GLU A 85 36.95 11.95 18.83
N GLY A 86 37.39 10.69 18.90
CA GLY A 86 37.46 9.73 17.78
C GLY A 86 36.10 9.52 17.11
N PRO A 87 36.04 8.96 15.89
CA PRO A 87 34.78 8.38 15.44
C PRO A 87 34.42 7.19 16.36
N THR A 88 33.14 6.86 16.43
CA THR A 88 32.64 5.65 17.13
C THR A 88 31.70 4.90 16.20
N ALA A 89 31.99 3.64 15.90
CA ALA A 89 31.20 2.79 15.02
C ALA A 89 29.97 2.22 15.76
N SER A 90 28.84 2.12 15.06
CA SER A 90 27.63 1.42 15.52
C SER A 90 27.00 0.66 14.36
N ILE A 91 26.45 -0.53 14.64
CA ILE A 91 25.77 -1.37 13.65
C ILE A 91 24.35 -1.66 14.14
N ALA A 92 23.37 -1.44 13.26
CA ALA A 92 22.04 -2.03 13.34
C ALA A 92 21.84 -2.98 12.14
N VAL A 93 21.10 -4.06 12.38
CA VAL A 93 20.77 -5.06 11.36
C VAL A 93 19.26 -5.26 11.36
N SER A 94 18.66 -5.54 10.21
CA SER A 94 17.29 -6.04 10.11
C SER A 94 17.12 -7.40 10.79
N GLU A 95 15.92 -7.99 10.72
CA GLU A 95 15.59 -9.25 11.40
C GLU A 95 16.58 -10.39 11.06
N THR A 96 16.88 -11.22 12.06
CA THR A 96 17.70 -12.43 11.95
C THR A 96 17.19 -13.46 12.98
N PRO A 97 17.09 -14.77 12.66
CA PRO A 97 17.60 -15.44 11.46
C PRO A 97 16.82 -15.15 10.16
N VAL A 98 17.48 -15.29 9.00
CA VAL A 98 16.87 -15.21 7.65
C VAL A 98 17.29 -16.42 6.79
N ALA A 99 16.58 -16.64 5.68
CA ALA A 99 16.89 -17.73 4.75
C ALA A 99 18.05 -17.37 3.79
N PRO A 100 18.74 -18.36 3.18
CA PRO A 100 19.70 -18.10 2.12
C PRO A 100 19.09 -17.27 0.97
N THR A 101 19.88 -16.37 0.39
CA THR A 101 19.53 -15.41 -0.68
C THR A 101 18.55 -14.30 -0.30
N GLU A 102 18.02 -14.29 0.93
CA GLU A 102 17.18 -13.21 1.44
C GLU A 102 18.04 -11.98 1.82
N SER A 103 17.53 -10.77 1.51
CA SER A 103 18.27 -9.52 1.71
C SER A 103 18.18 -9.04 3.16
N ILE A 104 19.33 -8.68 3.74
CA ILE A 104 19.48 -8.10 5.06
C ILE A 104 19.95 -6.66 4.91
N VAL A 105 19.32 -5.74 5.65
CA VAL A 105 19.73 -4.33 5.71
C VAL A 105 20.71 -4.13 6.87
N PHE A 106 21.86 -3.54 6.58
CA PHE A 106 22.87 -3.12 7.55
C PHE A 106 22.95 -1.59 7.59
N ASP A 107 22.81 -1.02 8.78
CA ASP A 107 22.70 0.43 8.99
C ASP A 107 23.72 0.92 10.02
N ALA A 108 24.55 1.89 9.62
CA ALA A 108 25.56 2.54 10.44
C ALA A 108 25.17 3.94 10.94
N ALA A 109 23.91 4.37 10.77
CA ALA A 109 23.46 5.74 11.06
C ALA A 109 23.68 6.20 12.50
N ASP A 110 23.75 5.27 13.46
CA ASP A 110 24.04 5.55 14.87
C ASP A 110 25.55 5.75 15.16
N SER A 111 26.42 5.62 14.16
CA SER A 111 27.84 5.94 14.28
C SER A 111 28.05 7.44 14.54
N THR A 112 29.05 7.81 15.34
CA THR A 112 29.28 9.20 15.77
C THR A 112 30.68 9.69 15.43
N GLY A 113 30.85 11.02 15.37
CA GLY A 113 32.08 11.69 14.93
C GLY A 113 31.96 12.30 13.51
N GLU A 114 32.99 13.00 13.06
CA GLU A 114 33.06 13.54 11.68
C GLU A 114 33.51 12.45 10.70
N ILE A 115 32.62 11.51 10.38
CA ILE A 115 32.91 10.32 9.55
C ILE A 115 33.02 10.70 8.06
N ASP A 116 34.09 10.23 7.41
CA ASP A 116 34.40 10.40 5.98
C ASP A 116 34.15 9.12 5.16
N ALA A 117 34.25 7.94 5.78
CA ALA A 117 34.05 6.65 5.11
C ALA A 117 33.47 5.55 6.02
N TYR A 118 32.71 4.64 5.41
CA TYR A 118 32.14 3.41 6.00
C TYR A 118 32.55 2.22 5.13
N GLU A 119 33.16 1.20 5.74
CA GLU A 119 33.61 -0.02 5.07
C GLU A 119 33.06 -1.24 5.82
N TRP A 120 32.41 -2.16 5.10
CA TRP A 120 31.77 -3.36 5.63
C TRP A 120 32.47 -4.63 5.12
N ASP A 121 32.71 -5.59 6.01
CA ASP A 121 33.06 -6.98 5.71
C ASP A 121 31.96 -7.89 6.26
N PHE A 122 31.32 -8.67 5.38
CA PHE A 122 30.17 -9.51 5.73
C PHE A 122 30.55 -10.89 6.25
N GLY A 123 31.84 -11.24 6.28
CA GLY A 123 32.33 -12.53 6.77
C GLY A 123 32.18 -13.71 5.80
N ASP A 124 31.60 -13.49 4.62
CA ASP A 124 31.49 -14.47 3.52
C ASP A 124 32.52 -14.22 2.39
N GLY A 125 33.37 -13.20 2.55
CA GLY A 125 34.38 -12.77 1.58
C GLY A 125 33.91 -11.67 0.64
N THR A 126 32.72 -11.12 0.85
CA THR A 126 32.22 -9.92 0.18
C THR A 126 32.35 -8.68 1.07
N GLU A 127 32.46 -7.51 0.45
CA GLU A 127 32.66 -6.22 1.11
C GLU A 127 31.73 -5.16 0.47
N ALA A 128 31.33 -4.15 1.25
CA ALA A 128 30.55 -3.01 0.76
C ALA A 128 30.98 -1.68 1.40
N ALA A 129 30.53 -0.57 0.83
CA ALA A 129 30.74 0.77 1.36
C ALA A 129 29.46 1.60 1.28
N GLY A 130 29.15 2.32 2.36
CA GLY A 130 27.91 3.06 2.53
C GLY A 130 27.49 3.11 3.98
N ASP A 131 26.71 4.12 4.35
CA ASP A 131 26.08 4.24 5.66
C ASP A 131 24.92 3.22 5.84
N VAL A 132 24.20 2.93 4.75
CA VAL A 132 23.20 1.85 4.68
C VAL A 132 23.51 0.96 3.48
N VAL A 133 23.56 -0.36 3.69
CA VAL A 133 23.85 -1.36 2.66
C VAL A 133 22.92 -2.57 2.78
N GLU A 134 22.60 -3.19 1.64
CA GLU A 134 21.86 -4.45 1.57
C GLU A 134 22.81 -5.58 1.17
N HIS A 135 22.69 -6.73 1.82
CA HIS A 135 23.50 -7.92 1.52
C HIS A 135 22.71 -9.21 1.75
N ALA A 136 23.03 -10.27 0.99
CA ALA A 136 22.40 -11.58 1.09
C ALA A 136 23.46 -12.69 1.05
N TYR A 137 23.20 -13.79 1.76
CA TYR A 137 24.14 -14.91 1.90
C TYR A 137 23.64 -16.14 1.14
N ASP A 138 24.49 -16.76 0.32
CA ASP A 138 24.12 -17.91 -0.53
C ASP A 138 23.94 -19.22 0.26
N GLU A 139 24.58 -19.36 1.42
CA GLU A 139 24.61 -20.60 2.22
C GLU A 139 24.16 -20.33 3.67
N ALA A 140 23.57 -21.35 4.31
CA ALA A 140 23.24 -21.28 5.73
C ALA A 140 24.51 -21.31 6.60
N GLY A 141 24.53 -20.50 7.66
CA GLY A 141 25.66 -20.35 8.56
C GLY A 141 25.58 -19.13 9.48
N GLU A 142 26.52 -19.04 10.40
CA GLU A 142 26.73 -17.85 11.24
C GLU A 142 27.83 -16.99 10.61
N TYR A 143 27.52 -15.74 10.29
CA TYR A 143 28.46 -14.80 9.67
C TYR A 143 28.79 -13.65 10.60
N GLY A 144 30.08 -13.41 10.81
CA GLY A 144 30.57 -12.26 11.57
C GLY A 144 30.71 -11.05 10.66
N VAL A 145 29.94 -10.01 10.95
CA VAL A 145 29.95 -8.76 10.17
C VAL A 145 30.77 -7.71 10.91
N GLU A 146 31.68 -7.03 10.21
CA GLU A 146 32.51 -5.94 10.72
C GLU A 146 32.23 -4.65 9.94
N LEU A 147 32.01 -3.56 10.67
CA LEU A 147 31.98 -2.20 10.15
C LEU A 147 33.23 -1.47 10.63
N VAL A 148 33.93 -0.79 9.73
CA VAL A 148 34.99 0.17 10.04
C VAL A 148 34.54 1.56 9.58
N VAL A 149 34.53 2.52 10.51
CA VAL A 149 34.29 3.94 10.20
C VAL A 149 35.61 4.70 10.26
N THR A 150 35.83 5.61 9.32
CA THR A 150 37.01 6.48 9.26
C THR A 150 36.59 7.94 9.29
N ASP A 151 37.19 8.75 10.16
CA ASP A 151 36.93 10.19 10.20
C ASP A 151 37.79 11.01 9.22
N THR A 152 37.48 12.29 9.09
CA THR A 152 38.19 13.21 8.19
C THR A 152 39.69 13.42 8.53
N ASP A 153 40.12 13.06 9.74
CA ASP A 153 41.52 13.07 10.18
C ASP A 153 42.23 11.71 9.94
N GLY A 154 41.52 10.72 9.41
CA GLY A 154 42.00 9.36 9.16
C GLY A 154 42.08 8.48 10.41
N ARG A 155 41.38 8.84 11.50
CA ARG A 155 41.21 7.98 12.68
C ARG A 155 40.07 7.00 12.40
N THR A 156 40.16 5.80 12.95
CA THR A 156 39.19 4.74 12.70
C THR A 156 38.63 4.16 13.98
N ASP A 157 37.40 3.66 13.91
CA ASP A 157 36.79 2.79 14.93
C ASP A 157 36.04 1.65 14.24
N ALA A 158 35.82 0.54 14.94
CA ALA A 158 35.19 -0.65 14.38
C ALA A 158 34.13 -1.24 15.31
N ALA A 159 33.05 -1.73 14.69
CA ALA A 159 31.98 -2.46 15.36
C ALA A 159 31.81 -3.83 14.69
N THR A 160 31.36 -4.82 15.46
CA THR A 160 31.11 -6.16 14.94
C THR A 160 29.76 -6.67 15.42
N THR A 161 29.05 -7.40 14.56
CA THR A 161 27.83 -8.15 14.92
C THR A 161 27.88 -9.55 14.30
N THR A 162 26.88 -10.38 14.60
CA THR A 162 26.74 -11.70 13.99
C THR A 162 25.33 -11.84 13.45
N VAL A 163 25.22 -12.39 12.23
CA VAL A 163 23.95 -12.71 11.59
C VAL A 163 23.84 -14.22 11.42
N SER A 164 22.65 -14.75 11.73
CA SER A 164 22.31 -16.15 11.58
C SER A 164 21.56 -16.36 10.27
N ILE A 165 22.10 -17.20 9.40
CA ILE A 165 21.44 -17.68 8.18
C ILE A 165 21.08 -19.13 8.41
N GLU A 166 19.80 -19.42 8.50
CA GLU A 166 19.31 -20.77 8.78
C GLU A 166 18.50 -21.23 7.57
N GLU A 167 18.63 -22.52 7.21
CA GLU A 167 17.59 -23.13 6.39
C GLU A 167 16.30 -23.05 7.20
N ARG A 168 15.29 -22.35 6.67
CA ARG A 168 13.96 -22.36 7.28
C ARG A 168 13.46 -23.80 7.20
N ASP A 169 13.43 -24.51 8.33
CA ASP A 169 12.47 -25.61 8.46
C ASP A 169 11.11 -24.95 8.20
N ALA A 170 10.40 -25.40 7.15
CA ALA A 170 9.07 -24.88 6.85
C ALA A 170 8.25 -24.92 8.14
N ASP A 171 7.71 -23.78 8.55
CA ASP A 171 6.71 -23.75 9.60
C ASP A 171 5.63 -24.76 9.18
N PRO A 172 5.11 -25.64 10.06
CA PRO A 172 3.98 -26.49 9.70
C PRO A 172 2.78 -25.70 9.13
N ASP A 173 2.70 -24.40 9.41
CA ASP A 173 1.70 -23.51 8.82
C ASP A 173 2.11 -22.91 7.46
N ASP A 174 3.39 -23.03 7.05
CA ASP A 174 3.88 -22.56 5.75
C ASP A 174 3.32 -23.40 4.61
N ILE A 175 2.87 -22.68 3.58
CA ILE A 175 2.41 -23.27 2.34
C ILE A 175 3.63 -23.40 1.43
N THR A 176 4.02 -24.63 1.12
CA THR A 176 5.17 -24.95 0.27
C THR A 176 4.73 -25.73 -0.97
N ALA A 177 5.66 -26.00 -1.87
CA ALA A 177 5.39 -26.85 -3.04
C ALA A 177 4.96 -28.28 -2.65
N ASP A 178 5.42 -28.78 -1.50
CA ASP A 178 5.10 -30.14 -1.01
C ASP A 178 3.80 -30.16 -0.17
N THR A 179 3.23 -29.00 0.17
CA THR A 179 1.95 -28.92 0.88
C THR A 179 0.84 -29.41 -0.04
N THR A 180 0.03 -30.36 0.44
CA THR A 180 -1.14 -30.84 -0.31
C THR A 180 -2.31 -29.86 -0.21
N ILE A 181 -3.18 -29.83 -1.23
CA ILE A 181 -4.37 -28.98 -1.23
C ILE A 181 -5.29 -29.30 -0.03
N VAL A 182 -5.37 -30.57 0.37
CA VAL A 182 -6.16 -31.00 1.54
C VAL A 182 -5.54 -30.57 2.88
N GLU A 183 -4.20 -30.48 2.98
CA GLU A 183 -3.53 -29.91 4.15
C GLU A 183 -3.77 -28.40 4.24
N PHE A 184 -3.80 -27.71 3.10
CA PHE A 184 -4.14 -26.29 3.05
C PHE A 184 -5.60 -26.04 3.43
N TYR A 185 -6.54 -26.85 2.93
CA TYR A 185 -7.96 -26.74 3.24
C TYR A 185 -8.64 -28.11 3.38
N GLU A 186 -8.94 -28.50 4.62
CA GLU A 186 -9.45 -29.85 4.94
C GLU A 186 -10.83 -30.16 4.32
N ASP A 187 -11.66 -29.13 4.08
CA ASP A 187 -13.00 -29.27 3.50
C ASP A 187 -13.02 -29.06 1.97
N TYR A 188 -11.89 -29.19 1.28
CA TYR A 188 -11.81 -28.92 -0.18
C TYR A 188 -12.77 -29.80 -1.02
N ASP A 189 -13.03 -31.03 -0.59
CA ASP A 189 -14.03 -31.93 -1.19
C ASP A 189 -15.46 -31.39 -1.02
N GLU A 190 -15.80 -30.87 0.16
CA GLU A 190 -17.12 -30.28 0.44
C GLU A 190 -17.38 -29.03 -0.41
N ARG A 191 -16.30 -28.42 -0.92
CA ARG A 191 -16.33 -27.28 -1.82
C ARG A 191 -16.08 -27.65 -3.29
N TYR A 192 -16.22 -28.92 -3.67
CA TYR A 192 -16.14 -29.37 -5.07
C TYR A 192 -14.87 -28.89 -5.79
N VAL A 193 -13.77 -28.62 -5.06
CA VAL A 193 -12.52 -28.15 -5.64
C VAL A 193 -11.98 -29.14 -6.70
N PRO A 194 -12.07 -30.47 -6.51
CA PRO A 194 -11.71 -31.42 -7.57
C PRO A 194 -12.47 -31.22 -8.87
N GLU A 195 -13.78 -30.98 -8.79
CA GLU A 195 -14.63 -30.76 -9.96
C GLU A 195 -14.26 -29.46 -10.69
N LEU A 196 -13.80 -28.42 -9.98
CA LEU A 196 -13.31 -27.20 -10.60
C LEU A 196 -12.07 -27.44 -11.47
N PHE A 197 -11.14 -28.30 -11.04
CA PHE A 197 -10.00 -28.70 -11.88
C PHE A 197 -10.44 -29.48 -13.11
N ASP A 198 -11.39 -30.40 -12.96
CA ASP A 198 -11.89 -31.21 -14.08
C ASP A 198 -12.63 -30.37 -15.15
N ILE A 199 -13.40 -29.37 -14.72
CA ILE A 199 -14.23 -28.56 -15.62
C ILE A 199 -13.45 -27.35 -16.17
N TRP A 200 -12.65 -26.70 -15.33
CA TRP A 200 -12.12 -25.36 -15.60
C TRP A 200 -10.60 -25.25 -15.60
N MET A 201 -9.87 -26.37 -15.51
CA MET A 201 -8.43 -26.31 -15.72
C MET A 201 -8.13 -25.86 -17.16
N PRO A 202 -7.32 -24.80 -17.34
CA PRO A 202 -6.97 -24.29 -18.67
C PRO A 202 -6.21 -25.32 -19.50
N ASP A 203 -6.52 -25.38 -20.80
CA ASP A 203 -5.89 -26.31 -21.75
C ASP A 203 -4.37 -26.08 -21.88
N ASP A 204 -3.91 -24.87 -21.59
CA ASP A 204 -2.52 -24.40 -21.66
C ASP A 204 -1.80 -24.43 -20.31
N ALA A 205 -2.38 -25.01 -19.25
CA ALA A 205 -1.74 -25.09 -17.93
C ALA A 205 -0.34 -25.73 -17.94
N SER A 206 -0.08 -26.68 -18.85
CA SER A 206 1.25 -27.26 -19.01
C SER A 206 2.31 -26.27 -19.52
N ASP A 207 1.90 -25.23 -20.24
CA ASP A 207 2.82 -24.19 -20.73
C ASP A 207 3.35 -23.32 -19.58
N TYR A 208 2.64 -23.30 -18.45
CA TYR A 208 3.01 -22.64 -17.18
C TYR A 208 3.63 -23.61 -16.16
N GLY A 209 4.02 -24.81 -16.61
CA GLY A 209 4.72 -25.79 -15.77
C GLY A 209 3.82 -26.63 -14.88
N ALA A 210 2.49 -26.56 -15.04
CA ALA A 210 1.58 -27.44 -14.31
C ALA A 210 1.74 -28.90 -14.79
N ASP A 211 1.86 -29.84 -13.83
CA ASP A 211 1.85 -31.27 -14.10
C ASP A 211 0.39 -31.75 -14.24
N THR A 212 -0.16 -31.60 -15.44
CA THR A 212 -1.55 -31.97 -15.71
C THR A 212 -1.85 -33.45 -15.50
N ASP A 213 -0.85 -34.33 -15.52
CA ASP A 213 -1.03 -35.75 -15.20
C ASP A 213 -1.12 -35.94 -13.68
N ALA A 214 -0.25 -35.29 -12.89
CA ALA A 214 -0.36 -35.30 -11.44
C ALA A 214 -1.70 -34.72 -10.96
N ILE A 215 -2.13 -33.58 -11.53
CA ILE A 215 -3.43 -32.97 -11.22
C ILE A 215 -4.57 -33.97 -11.45
N ARG A 216 -4.69 -34.53 -12.67
CA ARG A 216 -5.76 -35.49 -12.98
C ARG A 216 -5.75 -36.76 -12.13
N ASN A 217 -4.57 -37.20 -11.68
CA ASN A 217 -4.46 -38.45 -10.91
C ASN A 217 -4.69 -38.25 -9.40
N ASN A 218 -4.42 -37.04 -8.88
CA ASN A 218 -4.32 -36.81 -7.44
C ASN A 218 -5.34 -35.77 -6.92
N VAL A 219 -6.05 -35.06 -7.80
CA VAL A 219 -7.02 -34.04 -7.36
C VAL A 219 -8.21 -34.66 -6.61
N ASP A 220 -8.66 -35.85 -7.02
CA ASP A 220 -9.82 -36.54 -6.43
C ASP A 220 -9.53 -37.20 -5.07
N ASP A 221 -8.27 -37.54 -4.77
CA ASP A 221 -7.90 -38.24 -3.55
C ASP A 221 -7.21 -37.34 -2.51
N GLY A 222 -7.14 -36.04 -2.81
CA GLY A 222 -6.57 -35.00 -1.95
C GLY A 222 -5.05 -35.00 -1.88
N SER A 223 -4.36 -35.88 -2.62
CA SER A 223 -2.90 -35.96 -2.60
C SER A 223 -2.20 -35.00 -3.57
N LEU A 224 -2.96 -34.10 -4.22
CA LEU A 224 -2.40 -33.08 -5.09
C LEU A 224 -1.60 -32.03 -4.30
N GLU A 225 -0.31 -31.91 -4.62
CA GLU A 225 0.63 -30.94 -4.03
C GLU A 225 0.66 -29.63 -4.83
N PHE A 226 0.89 -28.49 -4.18
CA PHE A 226 0.97 -27.18 -4.85
C PHE A 226 2.03 -27.14 -5.95
N GLY A 227 3.14 -27.85 -5.79
CA GLY A 227 4.21 -27.95 -6.80
C GLY A 227 3.74 -28.53 -8.13
N SER A 228 2.62 -29.28 -8.15
CA SER A 228 2.01 -29.80 -9.36
C SER A 228 1.21 -28.74 -10.14
N LEU A 229 0.89 -27.60 -9.53
CA LEU A 229 0.11 -26.51 -10.15
C LEU A 229 0.96 -25.54 -11.00
N GLY A 230 2.26 -25.80 -11.13
CA GLY A 230 3.17 -24.96 -11.89
C GLY A 230 3.76 -23.82 -11.05
N THR A 231 4.41 -22.85 -11.72
CA THR A 231 5.19 -21.82 -11.03
C THR A 231 4.35 -20.65 -10.52
N GLN A 232 3.13 -20.49 -11.03
CA GLN A 232 2.29 -19.31 -10.77
C GLN A 232 1.40 -19.47 -9.54
N ALA A 233 0.89 -20.67 -9.28
CA ALA A 233 -0.16 -20.85 -8.26
C ALA A 233 0.34 -20.61 -6.83
N LEU A 234 1.51 -21.14 -6.46
CA LEU A 234 2.01 -21.08 -5.09
C LEU A 234 2.28 -19.64 -4.61
N PRO A 235 2.98 -18.76 -5.38
CA PRO A 235 3.15 -17.36 -4.98
C PRO A 235 1.84 -16.63 -4.70
N TRP A 236 0.82 -16.83 -5.54
CA TRP A 236 -0.50 -16.23 -5.33
C TRP A 236 -1.17 -16.72 -4.05
N VAL A 237 -1.11 -18.03 -3.79
CA VAL A 237 -1.70 -18.63 -2.59
C VAL A 237 -1.02 -18.12 -1.31
N GLN A 238 0.31 -18.02 -1.32
CA GLN A 238 1.08 -17.46 -0.20
C GLN A 238 0.69 -16.00 0.04
N GLN A 239 0.68 -15.16 -1.01
CA GLN A 239 0.24 -13.77 -0.90
C GLN A 239 -1.18 -13.65 -0.34
N PHE A 240 -2.10 -14.52 -0.76
CA PHE A 240 -3.47 -14.51 -0.28
C PHE A 240 -3.57 -14.92 1.19
N ASP A 241 -2.83 -15.94 1.63
CA ASP A 241 -2.79 -16.38 3.03
C ASP A 241 -2.21 -15.28 3.93
N ASP A 242 -1.10 -14.65 3.51
CA ASP A 242 -0.46 -13.53 4.21
C ASP A 242 -1.38 -12.31 4.33
N ALA A 243 -2.17 -12.05 3.29
CA ALA A 243 -3.17 -10.98 3.29
C ALA A 243 -4.47 -11.36 4.04
N GLY A 244 -4.55 -12.57 4.61
CA GLY A 244 -5.67 -13.05 5.40
C GLY A 244 -6.90 -13.46 4.58
N LEU A 245 -6.73 -13.75 3.29
CA LEU A 245 -7.80 -14.32 2.47
C LEU A 245 -8.15 -15.71 3.00
N PRO A 246 -9.44 -16.01 3.24
CA PRO A 246 -9.83 -17.34 3.72
C PRO A 246 -9.39 -18.45 2.75
N ARG A 247 -8.75 -19.49 3.27
CA ARG A 247 -8.21 -20.61 2.46
C ARG A 247 -9.23 -21.26 1.53
N HIS A 248 -10.49 -21.40 1.94
CA HIS A 248 -11.56 -21.91 1.08
C HIS A 248 -11.79 -21.08 -0.19
N ALA A 249 -11.53 -19.77 -0.14
CA ALA A 249 -11.63 -18.88 -1.28
C ALA A 249 -10.42 -19.07 -2.22
N SER A 250 -9.21 -19.11 -1.64
CA SER A 250 -7.98 -19.43 -2.40
C SER A 250 -8.11 -20.77 -3.13
N SER A 251 -8.66 -21.80 -2.47
CA SER A 251 -8.85 -23.13 -3.05
C SER A 251 -9.74 -23.14 -4.30
N GLN A 252 -10.76 -22.27 -4.36
CA GLN A 252 -11.66 -22.19 -5.53
C GLN A 252 -11.02 -21.49 -6.74
N LEU A 253 -9.92 -20.76 -6.54
CA LEU A 253 -9.20 -20.06 -7.60
C LEU A 253 -8.06 -20.90 -8.19
N LEU A 254 -7.65 -21.98 -7.53
CA LEU A 254 -6.46 -22.77 -7.87
C LEU A 254 -6.34 -23.20 -9.33
N PRO A 255 -7.40 -23.67 -10.02
CA PRO A 255 -7.24 -24.08 -11.41
C PRO A 255 -6.82 -22.92 -12.31
N TRP A 256 -7.25 -21.69 -12.00
CA TRP A 256 -6.88 -20.49 -12.75
C TRP A 256 -5.55 -19.88 -12.30
N LEU A 257 -5.24 -19.93 -10.99
CA LEU A 257 -3.96 -19.44 -10.46
C LEU A 257 -2.75 -20.14 -11.11
N SER A 258 -2.94 -21.37 -11.61
CA SER A 258 -1.93 -22.14 -12.34
C SER A 258 -1.47 -21.48 -13.66
N VAL A 259 -2.28 -20.58 -14.24
CA VAL A 259 -2.00 -19.94 -15.54
C VAL A 259 -2.04 -18.42 -15.49
N LEU A 260 -2.29 -17.83 -14.32
CA LEU A 260 -2.32 -16.37 -14.22
C LEU A 260 -0.96 -15.79 -14.57
N PRO A 261 -0.88 -14.87 -15.54
CA PRO A 261 0.38 -14.28 -15.92
C PRO A 261 0.93 -13.38 -14.81
N GLU A 262 2.26 -13.34 -14.67
CA GLU A 262 2.97 -12.43 -13.77
C GLU A 262 2.80 -10.96 -14.21
N GLU A 263 2.58 -10.72 -15.51
CA GLU A 263 2.40 -9.40 -16.09
C GLU A 263 0.92 -9.10 -16.40
N THR A 264 0.57 -7.82 -16.31
CA THR A 264 -0.77 -7.30 -16.57
C THR A 264 -1.04 -7.22 -18.08
N GLU A 265 -2.07 -7.90 -18.57
CA GLU A 265 -2.50 -7.73 -19.96
C GLU A 265 -3.34 -6.46 -20.11
N THR A 266 -3.11 -5.72 -21.21
CA THR A 266 -3.97 -4.57 -21.53
C THR A 266 -5.37 -5.08 -21.90
N PRO A 267 -6.45 -4.51 -21.33
CA PRO A 267 -7.80 -4.95 -21.65
C PRO A 267 -8.10 -4.97 -23.16
N THR A 268 -8.83 -5.99 -23.61
CA THR A 268 -9.44 -6.09 -24.92
C THR A 268 -10.78 -5.36 -24.90
N PHE A 269 -11.12 -4.78 -26.04
CA PHE A 269 -12.31 -3.95 -26.22
C PHE A 269 -13.15 -4.49 -27.38
N GLN A 270 -14.45 -4.18 -27.38
CA GLN A 270 -15.39 -4.67 -28.38
C GLN A 270 -14.98 -4.23 -29.80
N GLY A 271 -15.04 -5.17 -30.76
CA GLY A 271 -14.82 -4.89 -32.18
C GLY A 271 -13.36 -5.04 -32.63
N SER A 272 -12.91 -4.20 -33.58
CA SER A 272 -11.55 -4.28 -34.15
C SER A 272 -10.47 -3.61 -33.27
N GLY A 273 -10.73 -3.44 -31.97
CA GLY A 273 -9.90 -2.68 -31.04
C GLY A 273 -10.07 -1.15 -31.17
N ARG A 274 -9.16 -0.40 -30.52
CA ARG A 274 -9.08 1.08 -30.50
C ARG A 274 -8.69 1.67 -31.86
N SER A 275 -9.51 1.43 -32.89
CA SER A 275 -9.20 1.84 -34.27
C SER A 275 -9.01 3.36 -34.40
N VAL A 276 -9.69 4.13 -33.54
CA VAL A 276 -9.49 5.56 -33.32
C VAL A 276 -9.69 5.83 -31.82
N ALA A 277 -8.61 5.93 -31.04
CA ALA A 277 -8.68 6.46 -29.67
C ALA A 277 -8.53 7.99 -29.69
N TRP A 278 -9.15 8.68 -28.75
CA TRP A 278 -8.76 10.06 -28.44
C TRP A 278 -7.40 10.06 -27.71
N ASP A 279 -6.65 11.15 -27.85
CA ASP A 279 -5.39 11.33 -27.13
C ASP A 279 -5.62 11.68 -25.64
N GLN A 280 -6.83 12.13 -25.30
CA GLN A 280 -7.22 12.50 -23.93
C GLN A 280 -7.59 11.26 -23.12
N THR A 281 -7.02 11.19 -21.92
CA THR A 281 -7.28 10.16 -20.91
C THR A 281 -7.33 10.84 -19.54
N ALA A 282 -8.02 10.24 -18.59
CA ALA A 282 -7.96 10.61 -17.17
C ALA A 282 -7.53 9.41 -16.34
N GLY A 283 -6.75 9.65 -15.28
CA GLY A 283 -6.14 8.58 -14.47
C GLY A 283 -4.80 8.03 -15.02
N PRO A 284 -4.23 6.99 -14.37
CA PRO A 284 -4.82 6.25 -13.25
C PRO A 284 -5.01 7.12 -12.01
N THR A 285 -6.19 6.99 -11.39
CA THR A 285 -6.60 7.74 -10.20
C THR A 285 -7.02 6.76 -9.13
N ALA A 286 -6.33 6.80 -7.98
CA ALA A 286 -6.69 6.01 -6.81
C ALA A 286 -8.00 6.51 -6.18
N ALA A 287 -8.74 5.60 -5.56
CA ALA A 287 -9.94 5.95 -4.80
C ALA A 287 -9.63 6.99 -3.71
N THR A 288 -10.42 8.07 -3.65
CA THR A 288 -10.20 9.22 -2.77
C THR A 288 -10.74 9.02 -1.36
N ASN A 289 -11.69 8.10 -1.18
CA ASN A 289 -12.22 7.69 0.10
C ASN A 289 -11.38 6.57 0.69
N ASP A 290 -11.42 6.41 2.02
CA ASP A 290 -10.64 5.39 2.69
C ASP A 290 -11.21 3.98 2.42
N PRO A 291 -10.61 3.20 1.50
CA PRO A 291 -11.10 1.88 1.18
C PRO A 291 -10.71 0.88 2.27
N SER A 292 -10.01 1.30 3.35
CA SER A 292 -9.62 0.42 4.47
C SER A 292 -10.81 -0.16 5.25
N THR A 293 -12.05 0.20 4.87
CA THR A 293 -13.28 -0.46 5.35
C THR A 293 -13.75 -1.58 4.44
N PHE A 294 -13.06 -1.89 3.33
CA PHE A 294 -13.36 -3.07 2.52
C PHE A 294 -13.08 -4.33 3.32
N VAL A 295 -14.10 -4.75 4.04
CA VAL A 295 -14.19 -6.08 4.60
C VAL A 295 -15.09 -6.82 3.63
N GLN A 296 -14.50 -7.53 2.68
CA GLN A 296 -15.20 -8.63 2.04
C GLN A 296 -15.05 -9.82 3.00
N SER A 297 -15.78 -9.76 4.11
CA SER A 297 -15.76 -10.84 5.09
C SER A 297 -16.51 -12.00 4.47
N GLN A 298 -15.73 -12.95 3.98
CA GLN A 298 -16.18 -14.16 3.30
C GLN A 298 -16.45 -13.91 1.81
N TRP A 299 -15.79 -14.74 0.99
CA TRP A 299 -16.30 -15.09 -0.32
C TRP A 299 -17.65 -15.78 -0.10
N PRO A 300 -18.77 -15.22 -0.58
CA PRO A 300 -20.03 -15.70 -0.05
C PRO A 300 -20.55 -16.83 -0.90
N THR A 301 -21.11 -17.76 -0.16
CA THR A 301 -21.84 -18.96 -0.55
C THR A 301 -20.96 -20.15 -0.95
N ASP A 302 -21.21 -21.23 -0.22
CA ASP A 302 -21.09 -22.64 -0.57
C ASP A 302 -21.77 -23.02 -1.90
N ALA A 303 -22.30 -22.07 -2.68
CA ALA A 303 -22.99 -22.33 -3.93
C ALA A 303 -22.02 -22.71 -5.06
N ILE A 304 -21.54 -23.94 -5.02
CA ILE A 304 -20.70 -24.52 -6.07
C ILE A 304 -21.51 -25.54 -6.87
N GLY A 305 -22.73 -25.88 -6.41
CA GLY A 305 -23.60 -26.83 -7.08
C GLY A 305 -24.52 -26.19 -8.13
N GLU A 306 -24.90 -27.00 -9.12
CA GLU A 306 -26.13 -26.79 -9.90
C GLU A 306 -27.39 -27.16 -9.07
N ALA A 307 -27.30 -27.16 -7.74
CA ALA A 307 -28.45 -27.41 -6.89
C ALA A 307 -29.48 -26.31 -7.12
N ASP A 308 -30.72 -26.70 -7.43
CA ASP A 308 -31.78 -25.76 -7.81
C ASP A 308 -32.00 -24.62 -6.79
N GLU A 309 -31.75 -24.87 -5.49
CA GLU A 309 -31.88 -23.87 -4.43
C GLU A 309 -30.72 -22.85 -4.44
N GLU A 310 -29.48 -23.29 -4.67
CA GLU A 310 -28.29 -22.43 -4.78
C GLU A 310 -28.32 -21.58 -6.07
N VAL A 311 -28.74 -22.20 -7.17
CA VAL A 311 -29.02 -21.49 -8.42
C VAL A 311 -30.15 -20.48 -8.22
N ALA A 312 -31.22 -20.82 -7.51
CA ALA A 312 -32.31 -19.89 -7.23
C ALA A 312 -31.89 -18.72 -6.33
N GLU A 313 -30.96 -18.90 -5.39
CA GLU A 313 -30.43 -17.81 -4.55
C GLU A 313 -29.50 -16.88 -5.33
N ARG A 314 -28.61 -17.43 -6.17
CA ARG A 314 -27.85 -16.68 -7.18
C ARG A 314 -28.78 -15.92 -8.11
N ASP A 315 -29.85 -16.59 -8.55
CA ASP A 315 -30.79 -16.05 -9.51
C ASP A 315 -31.83 -15.10 -8.90
N ALA A 316 -32.03 -15.12 -7.57
CA ALA A 316 -32.94 -14.21 -6.87
C ALA A 316 -32.47 -12.76 -6.94
N VAL A 317 -31.16 -12.53 -7.07
CA VAL A 317 -30.60 -11.21 -7.33
C VAL A 317 -30.96 -10.73 -8.76
N HIS A 318 -31.44 -11.61 -9.65
CA HIS A 318 -31.80 -11.35 -11.05
C HIS A 318 -33.28 -10.94 -11.25
N ASN A 319 -33.84 -10.14 -10.32
CA ASN A 319 -35.15 -9.50 -10.55
C ASN A 319 -35.13 -8.82 -11.92
N GLN A 320 -35.89 -9.41 -12.85
CA GLN A 320 -35.91 -9.07 -14.26
C GLN A 320 -36.36 -7.62 -14.44
N PRO A 321 -35.90 -6.92 -15.49
CA PRO A 321 -36.33 -5.55 -15.78
C PRO A 321 -37.84 -5.38 -15.68
N GLN A 322 -38.29 -4.28 -15.08
CA GLN A 322 -39.71 -3.95 -14.99
C GLN A 322 -40.34 -3.72 -16.38
N HIS A 323 -39.53 -3.41 -17.41
CA HIS A 323 -39.94 -3.15 -18.78
C HIS A 323 -39.36 -4.22 -19.74
N ARG A 324 -40.11 -5.31 -19.96
CA ARG A 324 -39.67 -6.53 -20.68
C ARG A 324 -40.27 -6.69 -22.08
N ASP A 325 -40.90 -5.66 -22.64
CA ASP A 325 -41.62 -5.80 -23.92
C ASP A 325 -40.63 -5.96 -25.08
N ASP A 326 -40.31 -7.23 -25.36
CA ASP A 326 -39.46 -7.81 -26.40
C ASP A 326 -37.94 -7.53 -26.27
N TRP A 327 -37.13 -8.60 -26.34
CA TRP A 327 -35.66 -8.59 -26.44
C TRP A 327 -35.21 -8.02 -27.80
N ASP A 328 -35.73 -6.86 -28.20
CA ASP A 328 -35.36 -6.21 -29.45
C ASP A 328 -34.32 -5.12 -29.17
N SER A 329 -33.17 -5.25 -29.82
CA SER A 329 -31.92 -4.50 -29.62
C SER A 329 -31.99 -2.99 -29.95
N HIS A 330 -33.20 -2.44 -30.14
CA HIS A 330 -33.44 -1.12 -30.72
C HIS A 330 -34.60 -0.34 -30.06
N PHE A 331 -34.91 -0.61 -28.79
CA PHE A 331 -35.93 0.16 -28.08
C PHE A 331 -35.31 1.40 -27.43
N SER A 332 -35.73 2.60 -27.86
CA SER A 332 -35.39 3.83 -27.14
C SER A 332 -36.10 3.84 -25.79
N LEU A 333 -35.37 4.16 -24.72
CA LEU A 333 -35.95 4.30 -23.39
C LEU A 333 -37.17 5.25 -23.42
N PRO A 334 -38.27 4.93 -22.71
CA PRO A 334 -39.33 5.88 -22.45
C PRO A 334 -38.78 7.17 -21.84
N ASP A 335 -39.31 8.34 -22.27
CA ASP A 335 -38.88 9.64 -21.73
C ASP A 335 -39.01 9.71 -20.20
N GLU A 336 -40.01 9.03 -19.62
CA GLU A 336 -40.21 8.98 -18.16
C GLU A 336 -39.10 8.27 -17.38
N ILE A 337 -38.30 7.42 -18.05
CA ILE A 337 -37.13 6.77 -17.47
C ILE A 337 -35.87 7.58 -17.79
N LEU A 338 -35.73 7.96 -19.07
CA LEU A 338 -34.56 8.69 -19.56
C LEU A 338 -34.43 10.10 -18.98
N TYR A 339 -35.55 10.75 -18.67
CA TYR A 339 -35.62 12.08 -18.05
C TYR A 339 -36.24 12.02 -16.64
N ASN A 340 -35.99 10.95 -15.90
CA ASN A 340 -36.38 10.86 -14.49
C ASN A 340 -35.44 11.71 -13.61
N HIS A 341 -35.67 13.02 -13.59
CA HIS A 341 -34.86 13.95 -12.80
C HIS A 341 -35.08 13.85 -11.28
N ASP A 342 -36.07 13.07 -10.82
CA ASP A 342 -36.29 12.74 -9.41
C ASP A 342 -35.45 11.51 -8.96
N ASN A 343 -34.69 10.88 -9.87
CA ASN A 343 -33.86 9.72 -9.56
C ASN A 343 -32.71 10.07 -8.60
N GLN A 344 -32.56 9.29 -7.52
CA GLN A 344 -31.57 9.51 -6.47
C GLN A 344 -30.11 9.43 -6.94
N LEU A 345 -29.84 8.85 -8.10
CA LEU A 345 -28.52 8.85 -8.72
C LEU A 345 -28.02 10.29 -8.99
N LEU A 346 -28.91 11.19 -9.39
CA LEU A 346 -28.53 12.58 -9.66
C LEU A 346 -28.12 13.30 -8.38
N ASP A 347 -28.88 13.11 -7.29
CA ASP A 347 -28.55 13.66 -5.97
C ASP A 347 -27.24 13.09 -5.43
N THR A 348 -26.99 11.79 -5.65
CA THR A 348 -25.75 11.09 -5.28
C THR A 348 -24.53 11.73 -5.94
N ILE A 349 -24.58 11.93 -7.26
CA ILE A 349 -23.49 12.51 -8.05
C ILE A 349 -23.31 13.99 -7.74
N ALA A 350 -24.39 14.74 -7.56
CA ALA A 350 -24.31 16.18 -7.31
C ALA A 350 -23.72 16.52 -5.93
N ASN A 351 -23.91 15.64 -4.94
CA ASN A 351 -23.56 15.92 -3.55
C ASN A 351 -22.44 15.01 -3.01
N ASP A 352 -21.94 14.06 -3.79
CA ASP A 352 -20.94 13.05 -3.37
C ASP A 352 -21.35 12.30 -2.09
N VAL A 353 -22.61 11.86 -2.03
CA VAL A 353 -23.19 11.14 -0.89
C VAL A 353 -23.80 9.81 -1.29
N HIS A 354 -23.63 8.78 -0.46
CA HIS A 354 -24.19 7.47 -0.70
C HIS A 354 -25.73 7.54 -0.67
N PRO A 355 -26.46 7.03 -1.68
CA PRO A 355 -27.91 7.20 -1.81
C PRO A 355 -28.72 6.58 -0.66
N VAL A 356 -28.23 5.46 -0.11
CA VAL A 356 -28.88 4.77 1.03
C VAL A 356 -28.47 5.36 2.39
N THR A 357 -27.18 5.42 2.69
CA THR A 357 -26.71 5.79 4.04
C THR A 357 -26.61 7.29 4.25
N GLY A 358 -26.50 8.08 3.17
CA GLY A 358 -26.22 9.51 3.22
C GLY A 358 -24.78 9.85 3.64
N ASP A 359 -23.91 8.85 3.77
CA ASP A 359 -22.51 9.05 4.12
C ASP A 359 -21.76 9.71 2.94
N PRO A 360 -20.76 10.58 3.20
CA PRO A 360 -19.93 11.13 2.13
C PRO A 360 -19.16 10.01 1.44
N LEU A 361 -19.21 9.97 0.11
CA LEU A 361 -18.52 8.97 -0.69
C LEU A 361 -17.03 9.25 -0.86
N GLY A 362 -16.61 10.50 -0.75
CA GLY A 362 -15.23 10.95 -0.98
C GLY A 362 -15.18 12.44 -1.32
N GLY A 363 -13.98 12.95 -1.63
CA GLY A 363 -13.77 14.35 -2.05
C GLY A 363 -13.78 14.48 -3.58
N ASP A 364 -13.04 15.46 -4.11
CA ASP A 364 -12.89 15.63 -5.56
C ASP A 364 -12.12 14.44 -6.18
N GLY A 365 -12.84 13.45 -6.73
CA GLY A 365 -12.26 12.36 -7.52
C GLY A 365 -13.02 11.03 -7.42
N PHE A 366 -12.44 10.01 -8.06
CA PHE A 366 -12.95 8.63 -8.02
C PHE A 366 -13.13 8.12 -6.58
N THR A 367 -14.19 7.34 -6.36
CA THR A 367 -14.47 6.72 -5.06
C THR A 367 -14.73 5.22 -5.24
N ALA A 368 -14.28 4.41 -4.29
CA ALA A 368 -14.54 2.98 -4.31
C ALA A 368 -14.54 2.42 -2.91
N ASN A 369 -15.35 1.39 -2.70
CA ASN A 369 -15.34 0.72 -1.42
C ASN A 369 -14.28 -0.39 -1.32
N ALA A 370 -13.37 -0.52 -2.29
CA ALA A 370 -12.24 -1.44 -2.35
C ALA A 370 -10.99 -0.78 -2.99
N PRO A 371 -9.75 -1.22 -2.66
CA PRO A 371 -8.53 -0.63 -3.20
C PRO A 371 -8.40 -0.83 -4.71
N MET A 372 -8.58 0.24 -5.48
CA MET A 372 -8.40 0.20 -6.93
C MET A 372 -8.05 1.56 -7.50
N ASP A 373 -7.45 1.54 -8.68
CA ASP A 373 -7.24 2.71 -9.51
C ASP A 373 -8.21 2.68 -10.69
N VAL A 374 -8.65 3.85 -11.16
CA VAL A 374 -9.47 3.99 -12.37
C VAL A 374 -8.78 4.85 -13.42
N THR A 375 -8.92 4.45 -14.68
CA THR A 375 -8.58 5.24 -15.86
C THR A 375 -9.82 5.38 -16.74
N ALA A 376 -10.05 6.57 -17.29
CA ALA A 376 -11.10 6.81 -18.28
C ALA A 376 -10.53 7.20 -19.64
N GLU A 377 -11.16 6.71 -20.70
CA GLU A 377 -10.82 7.05 -22.07
C GLU A 377 -12.04 6.95 -23.01
N VAL A 378 -11.86 7.47 -24.22
CA VAL A 378 -12.87 7.39 -25.29
C VAL A 378 -12.20 6.89 -26.57
N HIS A 379 -12.83 5.93 -27.24
CA HIS A 379 -12.38 5.42 -28.53
C HIS A 379 -13.57 5.17 -29.48
N ALA A 380 -13.26 4.84 -30.72
CA ALA A 380 -14.25 4.57 -31.76
C ALA A 380 -13.84 3.38 -32.66
N ASP A 381 -14.85 2.72 -33.21
CA ASP A 381 -14.75 1.58 -34.15
C ASP A 381 -15.11 1.96 -35.60
N GLY A 382 -15.06 3.26 -35.92
CA GLY A 382 -15.45 3.83 -37.20
C GLY A 382 -16.71 4.68 -37.10
N TRP A 383 -17.88 4.07 -36.94
CA TRP A 383 -19.17 4.79 -36.89
C TRP A 383 -19.72 4.98 -35.47
N SER A 384 -19.22 4.24 -34.48
CA SER A 384 -19.65 4.34 -33.08
C SER A 384 -18.51 4.82 -32.20
N GLY A 385 -18.82 5.71 -31.25
CA GLY A 385 -17.92 6.05 -30.15
C GLY A 385 -18.26 5.21 -28.91
N HIS A 386 -17.25 4.93 -28.09
CA HIS A 386 -17.30 4.14 -26.88
C HIS A 386 -16.61 4.92 -25.75
N GLN A 387 -17.26 4.97 -24.60
CA GLN A 387 -16.68 5.47 -23.34
C GLN A 387 -16.20 4.27 -22.53
N VAL A 388 -15.04 4.39 -21.91
CA VAL A 388 -14.38 3.27 -21.22
C VAL A 388 -13.92 3.70 -19.84
N LEU A 389 -14.21 2.86 -18.85
CA LEU A 389 -13.60 2.87 -17.53
C LEU A 389 -12.76 1.60 -17.37
N VAL A 390 -11.48 1.76 -17.05
CA VAL A 390 -10.54 0.67 -16.78
C VAL A 390 -10.17 0.73 -15.30
N PHE A 391 -10.30 -0.39 -14.62
CA PHE A 391 -10.04 -0.52 -13.19
C PHE A 391 -8.89 -1.50 -12.96
N GLU A 392 -8.00 -1.17 -12.04
CA GLU A 392 -6.90 -2.03 -11.59
C GLU A 392 -7.10 -2.41 -10.13
N ASN A 393 -7.05 -3.70 -9.80
CA ASN A 393 -7.01 -4.10 -8.40
C ASN A 393 -5.62 -3.81 -7.81
N THR A 394 -5.52 -2.78 -6.98
CA THR A 394 -4.26 -2.40 -6.30
C THR A 394 -4.09 -3.04 -4.93
N GLY A 395 -5.05 -3.88 -4.51
CA GLY A 395 -5.02 -4.61 -3.26
C GLY A 395 -4.28 -5.95 -3.36
N PRO A 396 -3.88 -6.53 -2.21
CA PRO A 396 -3.13 -7.78 -2.17
C PRO A 396 -4.00 -9.03 -2.40
N VAL A 397 -5.33 -8.88 -2.44
CA VAL A 397 -6.28 -9.98 -2.58
C VAL A 397 -7.23 -9.76 -3.75
N PRO A 398 -7.76 -10.83 -4.36
CA PRO A 398 -8.75 -10.74 -5.41
C PRO A 398 -10.06 -10.10 -4.94
N TYR A 399 -10.72 -9.36 -5.83
CA TYR A 399 -12.08 -8.88 -5.61
C TYR A 399 -13.07 -9.71 -6.41
N HIS A 400 -14.17 -10.10 -5.77
CA HIS A 400 -15.29 -10.68 -6.48
C HIS A 400 -16.20 -9.57 -7.01
N LEU A 401 -16.42 -9.56 -8.32
CA LEU A 401 -17.17 -8.48 -8.99
C LEU A 401 -18.68 -8.73 -9.05
N ASP A 402 -19.16 -9.87 -8.54
CA ASP A 402 -20.59 -10.19 -8.58
C ASP A 402 -21.41 -9.27 -7.67
N GLY A 403 -22.43 -8.65 -8.24
CA GLY A 403 -23.28 -7.67 -7.57
C GLY A 403 -22.66 -6.27 -7.45
N ALA A 404 -21.51 -5.99 -8.07
CA ALA A 404 -20.93 -4.64 -8.07
C ALA A 404 -21.89 -3.61 -8.69
N VAL A 405 -22.04 -2.44 -8.06
CA VAL A 405 -22.80 -1.29 -8.59
C VAL A 405 -21.80 -0.18 -8.88
N ILE A 406 -21.83 0.35 -10.10
CA ILE A 406 -20.84 1.29 -10.62
C ILE A 406 -21.59 2.44 -11.27
N TRP A 407 -21.29 3.68 -10.92
CA TRP A 407 -21.90 4.85 -11.57
C TRP A 407 -20.88 5.91 -11.93
N TRP A 408 -21.23 6.74 -12.91
CA TRP A 408 -20.44 7.89 -13.38
C TRP A 408 -21.30 8.79 -14.29
N VAL A 409 -20.80 9.99 -14.57
CA VAL A 409 -21.32 10.88 -15.62
C VAL A 409 -20.47 10.72 -16.87
N GLY A 410 -21.13 10.53 -18.01
CA GLY A 410 -20.45 10.37 -19.28
C GLY A 410 -21.32 10.78 -20.47
N PRO A 411 -20.82 10.63 -21.70
CA PRO A 411 -21.56 11.03 -22.89
C PRO A 411 -22.75 10.10 -23.20
N SER A 412 -23.99 10.59 -23.09
CA SER A 412 -25.18 10.05 -23.79
C SER A 412 -26.42 10.98 -23.67
N LYS A 413 -27.44 10.70 -24.50
CA LYS A 413 -28.72 11.44 -24.61
C LYS A 413 -29.86 10.64 -25.24
N TYR A 414 -29.63 9.36 -25.57
CA TYR A 414 -30.44 8.67 -26.58
C TYR A 414 -31.07 7.37 -26.10
N GLY A 415 -30.75 6.89 -24.89
CA GLY A 415 -31.27 5.63 -24.34
C GLY A 415 -30.90 4.36 -25.13
N ASN A 416 -30.27 4.50 -26.30
CA ASN A 416 -29.88 3.40 -27.19
C ASN A 416 -28.48 2.84 -26.84
N THR A 417 -27.83 3.36 -25.80
CA THR A 417 -26.50 2.95 -25.34
C THR A 417 -26.54 1.64 -24.54
N MET A 418 -27.71 1.33 -23.98
CA MET A 418 -27.89 0.25 -23.01
C MET A 418 -27.79 -1.16 -23.61
N SER A 419 -28.05 -1.34 -24.91
CA SER A 419 -27.92 -2.63 -25.59
C SER A 419 -26.48 -2.96 -26.02
N ALA A 420 -25.54 -2.04 -25.81
CA ALA A 420 -24.16 -2.16 -26.29
C ALA A 420 -23.12 -1.79 -25.21
N GLY A 421 -23.42 -2.10 -23.95
CA GLY A 421 -22.43 -2.11 -22.88
C GLY A 421 -21.67 -3.42 -22.85
N HIS A 422 -20.36 -3.37 -22.61
CA HIS A 422 -19.42 -4.48 -22.51
C HIS A 422 -18.67 -4.41 -21.18
N TYR A 423 -18.41 -5.57 -20.61
CA TYR A 423 -17.55 -5.77 -19.45
C TYR A 423 -16.49 -6.71 -19.96
N ASN A 424 -15.24 -6.26 -19.93
CA ASN A 424 -14.10 -7.01 -20.41
C ASN A 424 -13.23 -7.37 -19.20
N ASN A 425 -12.85 -8.64 -19.15
CA ASN A 425 -11.92 -9.19 -18.18
C ASN A 425 -11.08 -10.17 -18.98
N GLU A 426 -9.79 -9.85 -19.14
CA GLU A 426 -8.87 -10.58 -20.01
C GLU A 426 -8.62 -12.00 -19.53
N GLN A 427 -8.89 -12.25 -18.26
CA GLN A 427 -8.79 -13.56 -17.64
C GLN A 427 -9.99 -14.46 -17.99
N ARG A 428 -10.77 -14.13 -19.03
CA ARG A 428 -11.82 -15.00 -19.54
C ARG A 428 -11.34 -15.77 -20.77
N PRO A 429 -11.55 -17.10 -20.82
CA PRO A 429 -11.04 -17.93 -21.90
C PRO A 429 -11.71 -17.63 -23.25
N GLU A 430 -13.00 -17.24 -23.25
CA GLU A 430 -13.70 -16.88 -24.48
C GLU A 430 -14.92 -15.95 -24.28
N PRO A 431 -15.35 -15.23 -25.33
CA PRO A 431 -16.55 -14.40 -25.28
C PRO A 431 -17.82 -15.21 -24.98
N GLY A 432 -18.47 -14.92 -23.85
CA GLY A 432 -19.76 -15.52 -23.46
C GLY A 432 -19.72 -16.33 -22.18
N VAL A 433 -18.54 -16.81 -21.75
CA VAL A 433 -18.37 -17.49 -20.47
C VAL A 433 -18.37 -16.45 -19.35
N GLY A 434 -19.25 -16.63 -18.35
CA GLY A 434 -19.45 -15.64 -17.29
C GLY A 434 -19.92 -14.30 -17.85
N HIS A 435 -20.83 -14.28 -18.84
CA HIS A 435 -21.36 -13.02 -19.38
C HIS A 435 -22.17 -12.30 -18.28
N PRO A 436 -21.78 -11.11 -17.80
CA PRO A 436 -22.59 -10.42 -16.81
C PRO A 436 -23.90 -9.97 -17.48
N GLN A 437 -25.02 -10.24 -16.84
CA GLN A 437 -26.20 -9.42 -17.03
C GLN A 437 -25.87 -8.05 -16.42
N ARG A 438 -25.98 -7.01 -17.24
CA ARG A 438 -25.70 -5.64 -16.83
C ARG A 438 -27.00 -4.94 -16.56
N ASP A 439 -27.28 -4.57 -15.31
CA ASP A 439 -28.36 -3.62 -15.04
C ASP A 439 -27.83 -2.24 -15.33
N ILE A 440 -28.10 -1.73 -16.53
CA ILE A 440 -27.72 -0.37 -16.89
C ILE A 440 -28.95 0.51 -16.63
N ILE A 441 -28.75 1.73 -16.16
CA ILE A 441 -29.69 2.84 -16.34
C ILE A 441 -28.94 4.02 -16.95
N GLU A 442 -29.68 4.85 -17.68
CA GLU A 442 -29.21 6.10 -18.26
C GLU A 442 -30.21 7.19 -17.88
N VAL A 443 -29.76 8.22 -17.17
CA VAL A 443 -30.57 9.40 -16.81
C VAL A 443 -29.92 10.63 -17.42
N VAL A 444 -30.63 11.32 -18.32
CA VAL A 444 -30.11 12.47 -19.06
C VAL A 444 -29.99 13.67 -18.15
N LEU A 445 -28.85 14.37 -18.24
CA LEU A 445 -28.62 15.67 -17.62
C LEU A 445 -29.02 16.76 -18.61
N ASP A 446 -30.09 17.49 -18.32
CA ASP A 446 -30.46 18.69 -19.08
C ASP A 446 -29.88 19.96 -18.44
N ASP A 447 -30.04 21.10 -19.12
CA ASP A 447 -29.57 22.41 -18.65
C ASP A 447 -30.05 22.79 -17.24
N GLU A 448 -31.20 22.26 -16.78
CA GLU A 448 -31.82 22.64 -15.50
C GLU A 448 -31.38 21.71 -14.35
N HIS A 449 -30.93 20.49 -14.66
CA HIS A 449 -30.58 19.46 -13.67
C HIS A 449 -29.08 19.09 -13.67
N MET A 450 -28.26 19.81 -14.44
CA MET A 450 -26.81 19.68 -14.41
C MET A 450 -26.28 20.20 -13.05
N PRO A 451 -25.48 19.42 -12.30
CA PRO A 451 -24.92 19.90 -11.04
C PRO A 451 -24.04 21.13 -11.27
N ASP A 452 -24.04 22.09 -10.33
CA ASP A 452 -23.25 23.33 -10.38
C ASP A 452 -21.75 23.08 -10.72
N ARG A 453 -21.21 21.96 -10.25
CA ARG A 453 -19.81 21.54 -10.49
C ARG A 453 -19.51 21.28 -11.98
N TYR A 454 -20.54 21.01 -12.79
CA TYR A 454 -20.45 20.70 -14.21
C TYR A 454 -21.16 21.73 -15.10
N GLU A 455 -21.64 22.84 -14.53
CA GLU A 455 -22.27 23.93 -15.29
C GLU A 455 -21.35 24.47 -16.40
N GLY A 456 -21.88 24.54 -17.63
CA GLY A 456 -21.17 25.07 -18.80
C GLY A 456 -20.54 24.00 -19.71
N GLU A 457 -20.71 22.72 -19.40
CA GLU A 457 -20.50 21.63 -20.34
C GLU A 457 -21.69 21.49 -21.32
N ASP A 458 -21.46 20.93 -22.51
CA ASP A 458 -22.50 20.75 -23.53
C ASP A 458 -23.53 19.68 -23.06
N VAL A 459 -24.83 19.92 -23.25
CA VAL A 459 -26.00 19.18 -22.69
C VAL A 459 -26.26 17.78 -23.26
N ASP A 460 -25.19 17.05 -23.58
CA ASP A 460 -25.24 15.69 -24.13
C ASP A 460 -24.55 14.68 -23.19
N LEU A 461 -24.75 14.88 -21.88
CA LEU A 461 -24.30 13.99 -20.80
C LEU A 461 -25.47 13.25 -20.15
N SER A 462 -25.17 12.05 -19.67
CA SER A 462 -26.06 11.26 -18.83
C SER A 462 -25.32 10.78 -17.60
N ALA A 463 -26.03 10.64 -16.50
CA ALA A 463 -25.62 9.80 -15.39
C ALA A 463 -25.92 8.33 -15.75
N PHE A 464 -24.92 7.48 -15.56
CA PHE A 464 -25.03 6.04 -15.76
C PHE A 464 -24.89 5.34 -14.42
N ALA A 465 -25.65 4.28 -14.23
CA ALA A 465 -25.33 3.27 -13.23
C ALA A 465 -25.41 1.88 -13.87
N VAL A 466 -24.46 1.03 -13.51
CA VAL A 466 -24.29 -0.33 -14.02
C VAL A 466 -24.19 -1.28 -12.83
N ARG A 467 -25.03 -2.31 -12.81
CA ARG A 467 -24.79 -3.48 -11.96
C ARG A 467 -24.10 -4.57 -12.76
N LEU A 468 -23.02 -5.13 -12.23
CA LEU A 468 -22.49 -6.39 -12.70
C LEU A 468 -23.18 -7.53 -11.98
N ALA A 469 -23.87 -8.42 -12.71
CA ALA A 469 -24.50 -9.61 -12.16
C ALA A 469 -24.18 -10.82 -13.02
N PHE A 470 -23.53 -11.83 -12.47
CA PHE A 470 -23.09 -12.99 -13.25
C PHE A 470 -23.97 -14.21 -12.95
N HIS A 471 -24.49 -14.86 -14.00
CA HIS A 471 -25.41 -16.01 -13.88
C HIS A 471 -24.72 -17.37 -14.14
N ASP A 472 -23.57 -17.39 -14.82
CA ASP A 472 -22.86 -18.63 -15.18
C ASP A 472 -21.54 -18.83 -14.42
N SER A 473 -21.29 -20.04 -13.94
CA SER A 473 -20.03 -20.47 -13.31
C SER A 473 -18.84 -20.35 -14.28
N PRO A 474 -17.59 -20.30 -13.79
CA PRO A 474 -17.09 -20.33 -12.40
C PRO A 474 -16.61 -18.97 -11.84
N TYR A 475 -16.33 -18.97 -10.53
CA TYR A 475 -15.86 -17.83 -9.72
C TYR A 475 -14.60 -17.14 -10.25
N MET A 476 -13.63 -17.89 -10.78
CA MET A 476 -12.38 -17.34 -11.30
C MET A 476 -12.60 -16.29 -12.41
N PHE A 477 -13.67 -16.41 -13.20
CA PHE A 477 -13.95 -15.50 -14.32
C PHE A 477 -14.68 -14.22 -13.92
N ARG A 478 -15.09 -14.12 -12.65
CA ARG A 478 -15.79 -12.97 -12.06
C ARG A 478 -14.89 -12.24 -11.06
N THR A 479 -13.59 -12.47 -11.16
CA THR A 479 -12.60 -12.03 -10.19
C THR A 479 -11.67 -10.99 -10.81
N ALA A 480 -11.45 -9.90 -10.09
CA ALA A 480 -10.37 -8.96 -10.36
C ALA A 480 -9.17 -9.35 -9.50
N TYR A 481 -8.17 -9.98 -10.10
CA TYR A 481 -6.95 -10.43 -9.41
C TYR A 481 -6.03 -9.25 -9.10
N PRO A 482 -5.19 -9.32 -8.05
CA PRO A 482 -4.22 -8.28 -7.76
C PRO A 482 -3.36 -7.91 -8.98
N GLY A 483 -3.18 -6.61 -9.20
CA GLY A 483 -2.49 -6.05 -10.36
C GLY A 483 -3.24 -6.19 -11.69
N GLN A 484 -4.29 -7.00 -11.79
CA GLN A 484 -4.97 -7.26 -13.05
C GLN A 484 -6.06 -6.23 -13.34
N TYR A 485 -6.24 -5.93 -14.64
CA TYR A 485 -7.25 -5.00 -15.12
C TYR A 485 -8.59 -5.65 -15.39
N TRP A 486 -9.66 -4.91 -15.16
CA TRP A 486 -10.99 -5.17 -15.70
C TRP A 486 -11.59 -3.85 -16.20
N SER A 487 -12.55 -3.91 -17.13
CA SER A 487 -13.08 -2.69 -17.72
C SER A 487 -14.57 -2.75 -18.03
N LEU A 488 -15.17 -1.57 -18.09
CA LEU A 488 -16.49 -1.30 -18.63
C LEU A 488 -16.35 -0.45 -19.89
N GLU A 489 -17.03 -0.85 -20.95
CA GLU A 489 -17.05 -0.15 -22.24
C GLU A 489 -18.51 0.04 -22.64
N ILE A 490 -18.99 1.29 -22.71
CA ILE A 490 -20.37 1.59 -23.08
C ILE A 490 -20.38 2.37 -24.39
N ARG A 491 -21.19 1.92 -25.35
CA ARG A 491 -21.40 2.64 -26.59
C ARG A 491 -22.11 3.97 -26.34
N THR A 492 -21.72 5.02 -27.03
CA THR A 492 -22.28 6.39 -26.89
C THR A 492 -23.34 6.76 -27.94
N GLY A 493 -23.75 5.77 -28.75
CA GLY A 493 -24.78 5.89 -29.80
C GLY A 493 -24.31 6.54 -31.10
N ASP A 494 -23.77 7.76 -31.03
CA ASP A 494 -23.42 8.63 -32.18
C ASP A 494 -21.93 9.01 -32.22
N ASN A 495 -21.47 9.52 -33.36
CA ASN A 495 -20.08 9.98 -33.53
C ASN A 495 -19.76 11.15 -32.56
N LEU A 496 -18.94 10.86 -31.55
CA LEU A 496 -18.50 11.82 -30.54
C LEU A 496 -17.61 12.94 -31.11
N GLY A 497 -16.90 12.70 -32.20
CA GLY A 497 -16.01 13.69 -32.82
C GLY A 497 -16.73 14.91 -33.41
N GLY A 498 -18.06 14.83 -33.61
CA GLY A 498 -18.89 15.98 -33.96
C GLY A 498 -19.33 16.82 -32.75
N ARG A 499 -19.48 16.18 -31.58
CA ARG A 499 -19.95 16.77 -30.31
C ARG A 499 -18.78 17.41 -29.54
N TYR A 500 -17.69 16.66 -29.36
CA TYR A 500 -16.51 17.08 -28.62
C TYR A 500 -15.33 17.31 -29.57
N GLN A 501 -15.23 18.53 -30.11
CA GLN A 501 -14.26 18.86 -31.16
C GLN A 501 -12.93 19.40 -30.62
N GLY A 502 -12.94 20.10 -29.48
CA GLY A 502 -11.74 20.64 -28.84
C GLY A 502 -11.09 19.64 -27.88
N ASP A 503 -9.76 19.63 -27.83
CA ASP A 503 -9.00 18.80 -26.89
C ASP A 503 -9.36 19.14 -25.43
N ASP A 504 -9.58 20.42 -25.13
CA ASP A 504 -10.02 20.88 -23.80
C ASP A 504 -11.43 20.38 -23.44
N ASP A 505 -12.32 20.21 -24.42
CA ASP A 505 -13.67 19.65 -24.19
C ASP A 505 -13.58 18.14 -23.93
N ARG A 506 -12.74 17.44 -24.70
CA ARG A 506 -12.51 16.00 -24.55
C ARG A 506 -11.83 15.66 -23.24
N GLN A 507 -10.86 16.47 -22.81
CA GLN A 507 -10.16 16.26 -21.56
C GLN A 507 -11.11 16.45 -20.38
N ARG A 508 -11.91 17.53 -20.39
CA ARG A 508 -12.96 17.73 -19.38
C ARG A 508 -13.93 16.57 -19.30
N LEU A 509 -14.34 15.99 -20.43
CA LEU A 509 -15.21 14.83 -20.44
C LEU A 509 -14.62 13.62 -19.70
N VAL A 510 -13.37 13.24 -20.00
CA VAL A 510 -12.73 12.09 -19.34
C VAL A 510 -12.41 12.38 -17.87
N ASP A 511 -12.08 13.63 -17.54
CA ASP A 511 -11.90 14.07 -16.14
C ASP A 511 -13.23 13.94 -15.37
N THR A 512 -14.34 14.43 -15.93
CA THR A 512 -15.69 14.29 -15.36
C THR A 512 -16.08 12.83 -15.15
N MET A 513 -15.75 11.94 -16.09
CA MET A 513 -16.00 10.51 -15.94
C MET A 513 -15.28 9.92 -14.73
N VAL A 514 -14.01 10.26 -14.51
CA VAL A 514 -13.24 9.78 -13.33
C VAL A 514 -13.75 10.42 -12.04
N ASP A 515 -13.97 11.74 -12.05
CA ASP A 515 -14.37 12.53 -10.88
C ASP A 515 -15.72 12.11 -10.30
N THR A 516 -16.63 11.63 -11.15
CA THR A 516 -17.97 11.18 -10.75
C THR A 516 -18.06 9.68 -10.55
N CYS A 517 -16.98 8.94 -10.84
CA CYS A 517 -17.01 7.50 -10.81
C CYS A 517 -17.05 7.00 -9.35
N HIS A 518 -17.97 6.06 -9.11
CA HIS A 518 -17.99 5.27 -7.89
C HIS A 518 -18.07 3.78 -8.21
N VAL A 519 -17.32 2.97 -7.46
CA VAL A 519 -17.44 1.51 -7.46
C VAL A 519 -17.83 1.00 -6.08
N GLU A 520 -19.03 0.42 -6.00
CA GLU A 520 -19.52 -0.27 -4.82
C GLU A 520 -19.54 -1.78 -5.05
N LEU A 521 -18.52 -2.47 -4.54
CA LEU A 521 -18.50 -3.92 -4.46
C LEU A 521 -19.41 -4.40 -3.32
N ARG A 522 -20.13 -5.49 -3.55
CA ARG A 522 -21.01 -6.05 -2.52
C ARG A 522 -20.17 -6.64 -1.37
N ARG A 523 -20.43 -6.22 -0.13
CA ARG A 523 -19.83 -6.83 1.07
C ARG A 523 -20.67 -8.04 1.50
N ASP A 524 -20.01 -9.15 1.80
CA ASP A 524 -20.58 -10.40 2.34
C ASP A 524 -21.70 -11.05 1.49
N LEU A 525 -21.89 -10.63 0.23
CA LEU A 525 -23.08 -10.91 -0.60
C LEU A 525 -24.36 -10.87 0.23
N ASP A 526 -24.46 -9.95 1.20
CA ASP A 526 -25.74 -9.69 1.87
C ASP A 526 -26.70 -9.21 0.79
N ILE A 527 -27.78 -9.98 0.56
CA ILE A 527 -28.80 -9.62 -0.43
C ILE A 527 -29.45 -8.31 -0.07
N GLU A 528 -29.50 -7.93 1.20
CA GLU A 528 -30.14 -6.72 1.65
C GLU A 528 -29.33 -5.47 1.25
N ARG A 529 -28.00 -5.51 1.33
CA ARG A 529 -27.16 -4.31 1.21
C ARG A 529 -27.19 -3.67 -0.19
N ASN A 530 -26.99 -4.46 -1.24
CA ASN A 530 -27.09 -3.90 -2.60
C ASN A 530 -28.53 -3.87 -3.10
N THR A 531 -29.48 -4.61 -2.50
CA THR A 531 -30.89 -4.50 -2.89
C THR A 531 -31.44 -3.12 -2.56
N GLU A 532 -31.19 -2.59 -1.36
CA GLU A 532 -31.65 -1.24 -1.00
C GLU A 532 -31.02 -0.17 -1.91
N LEU A 533 -29.74 -0.31 -2.25
CA LEU A 533 -29.06 0.57 -3.21
C LEU A 533 -29.70 0.50 -4.61
N VAL A 534 -29.85 -0.71 -5.15
CA VAL A 534 -30.46 -0.99 -6.46
C VAL A 534 -31.89 -0.46 -6.54
N GLU A 535 -32.67 -0.59 -5.48
CA GLU A 535 -34.03 -0.04 -5.39
C GLU A 535 -34.02 1.49 -5.30
N THR A 536 -33.12 2.07 -4.50
CA THR A 536 -33.05 3.52 -4.25
C THR A 536 -32.71 4.31 -5.51
N ILE A 537 -31.78 3.81 -6.33
CA ILE A 537 -31.43 4.46 -7.62
C ILE A 537 -32.31 3.95 -8.79
N GLU A 538 -33.34 3.16 -8.49
CA GLU A 538 -34.28 2.58 -9.46
C GLU A 538 -33.62 1.74 -10.56
N LEU A 539 -32.52 1.06 -10.26
CA LEU A 539 -31.73 0.28 -11.24
C LEU A 539 -32.51 -0.88 -11.88
N THR A 540 -33.66 -1.26 -11.29
CA THR A 540 -34.58 -2.28 -11.83
C THR A 540 -35.49 -1.76 -12.96
N ASN A 541 -35.60 -0.45 -13.17
CA ASN A 541 -36.39 0.19 -14.23
C ASN A 541 -35.68 0.19 -15.61
N ARG A 542 -34.87 -0.83 -15.93
CA ARG A 542 -34.14 -0.93 -17.21
C ARG A 542 -34.98 -1.60 -18.31
N VAL A 543 -34.60 -1.38 -19.58
CA VAL A 543 -35.12 -2.11 -20.76
C VAL A 543 -34.25 -3.33 -21.08
N ALA A 544 -34.80 -4.29 -21.83
CA ALA A 544 -34.09 -5.52 -22.20
C ALA A 544 -32.79 -5.26 -22.98
N ASN A 545 -31.78 -6.11 -22.75
CA ASN A 545 -30.48 -6.12 -23.42
C ASN A 545 -30.59 -6.53 -24.89
#